data_AF-A0A2P5Y776-F1
#
_entry.id   AF-A0A2P5Y776-F1
#
_cell.length_a   1.000
_cell.length_b   1.000
_cell.length_c   1.000
_cell.angle_alpha   90.00
_cell.angle_beta   90.00
_cell.angle_gamma   90.00
#
_symmetry.space_group_name_H-M   'P 1'
#
loop_
_entity.id
_entity.type
_entity.pdbx_description
1 polymer ?
#
loop_
_entity_poly.entity_id
_entity_poly.type
_entity_poly.pdbx_seq_one_letter_code
_entity_poly.pdbx_strand_id
1 'polypeptide(L)'
;MVSEIFPLRTRGKGISLAVLTNFGSNAIVTFAFSPLKELLGAENLFLLFGGIALISLLFVALYVPETKGLSLEEIESKILK
;
A
#
# COMPACT_ATOMS: atom_id res chain seq x y z
N MET A 1 4.06 -2.52 -11.25
CA MET A 1 4.32 -1.60 -10.12
C MET A 1 5.12 -2.25 -8.97
N VAL A 2 4.55 -3.09 -8.09
CA VAL A 2 5.30 -3.58 -6.89
C VAL A 2 6.61 -4.31 -7.26
N SER A 3 6.60 -5.11 -8.33
CA SER A 3 7.79 -5.80 -8.83
C SER A 3 8.84 -4.89 -9.49
N GLU A 4 8.44 -3.70 -9.94
CA GLU A 4 9.31 -2.71 -10.59
C GLU A 4 10.08 -1.87 -9.57
N ILE A 5 9.52 -1.68 -8.37
CA ILE A 5 10.12 -0.84 -7.31
C ILE A 5 11.30 -1.56 -6.62
N PHE A 6 11.29 -2.89 -6.59
CA PHE A 6 12.33 -3.65 -5.91
C PHE A 6 13.49 -4.04 -6.84
N PRO A 7 14.75 -3.80 -6.43
CA PRO A 7 15.94 -4.29 -7.12
C PRO A 7 15.90 -5.79 -7.35
N LEU A 8 16.46 -6.27 -8.46
CA LEU A 8 16.44 -7.68 -8.85
C LEU A 8 16.87 -8.62 -7.71
N ARG A 9 17.91 -8.23 -6.94
CA ARG A 9 18.48 -9.03 -5.85
C ARG A 9 17.55 -9.20 -4.64
N THR A 10 16.68 -8.22 -4.36
CA THR A 10 15.79 -8.22 -3.19
C THR A 10 14.31 -8.37 -3.54
N ARG A 11 13.97 -8.36 -4.83
CA ARG A 11 12.61 -8.42 -5.36
C ARG A 11 11.77 -9.52 -4.75
N GLY A 12 12.28 -10.74 -4.67
CA GLY A 12 11.54 -11.86 -4.07
C GLY A 12 11.11 -11.58 -2.63
N LYS A 13 12.01 -11.06 -1.80
CA LYS A 13 11.71 -10.71 -0.41
C LYS A 13 10.74 -9.52 -0.30
N GLY A 14 10.96 -8.49 -1.13
CA GLY A 14 10.11 -7.29 -1.17
C GLY A 14 8.67 -7.63 -1.57
N ILE A 15 8.49 -8.45 -2.61
CA ILE A 15 7.18 -8.90 -3.05
C ILE A 15 6.50 -9.76 -1.97
N SER A 16 7.20 -10.72 -1.37
CA SER A 16 6.61 -11.55 -0.30
C SER A 16 6.13 -10.71 0.89
N LEU A 17 6.88 -9.69 1.29
CA LEU A 17 6.45 -8.78 2.35
C LEU A 17 5.24 -7.95 1.92
N ALA A 18 5.22 -7.41 0.70
CA ALA A 18 4.07 -6.66 0.19
C ALA A 18 2.79 -7.52 0.14
N VAL A 19 2.91 -8.78 -0.27
CA VAL A 19 1.81 -9.74 -0.27
C VAL A 19 1.34 -10.03 1.16
N LEU A 20 2.27 -10.30 2.07
CA LEU A 20 1.95 -10.53 3.49
C LEU A 20 1.22 -9.34 4.10
N THR A 21 1.69 -8.11 3.85
CA THR A 21 1.05 -6.89 4.32
C THR A 21 -0.35 -6.74 3.72
N ASN A 22 -0.53 -7.02 2.42
CA ASN A 22 -1.84 -6.92 1.77
C ASN A 22 -2.86 -7.88 2.39
N PHE A 23 -2.52 -9.16 2.52
CA PHE A 23 -3.40 -10.16 3.13
C PHE A 23 -3.59 -9.93 4.62
N GLY A 24 -2.53 -9.53 5.34
CA GLY A 24 -2.60 -9.20 6.76
C GLY A 24 -3.52 -8.02 7.04
N SER A 25 -3.41 -6.93 6.28
CA SER A 25 -4.32 -5.79 6.37
C SER A 25 -5.76 -6.19 6.03
N ASN A 26 -5.97 -7.02 5.01
CA ASN A 26 -7.31 -7.51 4.66
C ASN A 26 -7.93 -8.35 5.80
N ALA A 27 -7.15 -9.22 6.43
CA ALA A 27 -7.58 -10.00 7.58
C ALA A 27 -7.94 -9.08 8.78
N ILE A 28 -7.08 -8.11 9.09
CA ILE A 28 -7.33 -7.13 10.16
C ILE A 28 -8.65 -6.40 9.90
N VAL A 29 -8.85 -5.86 8.70
CA VAL A 29 -10.10 -5.16 8.35
C VAL A 29 -11.30 -6.10 8.49
N THR A 30 -11.21 -7.33 7.98
CA THR A 30 -12.29 -8.31 8.05
C THR A 30 -12.72 -8.61 9.50
N PHE A 31 -11.76 -8.83 10.40
CA PHE A 31 -12.07 -9.12 11.81
C PHE A 31 -12.45 -7.87 12.61
N ALA A 32 -11.86 -6.72 12.31
CA ALA A 32 -12.10 -5.48 13.03
C ALA A 32 -13.37 -4.74 12.58
N PHE A 33 -13.90 -5.02 11.38
CA PHE A 33 -15.02 -4.28 10.81
C PHE A 33 -16.28 -4.35 11.67
N SER A 34 -16.72 -5.55 12.09
CA SER A 34 -17.95 -5.70 12.89
C SER A 34 -17.82 -5.04 14.27
N PRO A 35 -16.75 -5.28 15.06
CA PRO A 35 -16.55 -4.59 16.33
C PRO A 35 -16.46 -3.06 16.20
N LEU A 36 -15.74 -2.55 15.20
CA LEU A 36 -15.64 -1.11 14.97
C LEU A 36 -16.96 -0.49 14.54
N LYS A 37 -17.75 -1.20 13.73
CA LYS A 37 -19.08 -0.74 13.30
C LYS A 37 -20.04 -0.64 14.48
N GLU A 38 -20.01 -1.60 15.40
CA GLU A 38 -20.82 -1.58 16.62
C GLU A 38 -20.41 -0.44 17.56
N LEU A 39 -19.11 -0.17 17.68
CA LEU A 39 -18.59 0.86 18.57
C LEU A 39 -18.79 2.30 18.03
N LEU A 40 -18.53 2.52 16.74
CA LEU A 40 -18.47 3.85 16.14
C LEU A 40 -19.71 4.22 15.34
N GLY A 41 -20.53 3.24 14.96
CA GLY A 41 -21.58 3.39 13.95
C GLY A 41 -21.01 3.35 12.53
N ALA A 42 -21.88 3.03 11.55
CA ALA A 42 -21.46 2.86 10.16
C ALA A 42 -20.93 4.16 9.54
N GLU A 43 -21.57 5.30 9.83
CA GLU A 43 -21.18 6.61 9.28
C GLU A 43 -19.75 7.00 9.65
N ASN A 44 -19.40 6.94 10.93
CA ASN A 44 -18.07 7.29 11.43
C ASN A 44 -17.01 6.28 10.96
N LEU A 45 -17.39 5.00 10.83
CA LEU A 45 -16.49 3.98 10.29
C LEU A 45 -16.12 4.24 8.82
N PHE A 46 -17.09 4.61 7.98
CA PHE A 46 -16.81 4.97 6.59
C PHE A 46 -16.03 6.27 6.46
N LEU A 47 -16.27 7.28 7.32
CA LEU A 47 -15.45 8.48 7.38
C LEU A 47 -14.00 8.16 7.78
N LEU A 48 -13.79 7.24 8.74
CA LEU A 48 -12.47 6.79 9.14
C LEU A 48 -11.73 6.10 7.99
N PHE A 49 -12.39 5.17 7.27
CA PHE A 49 -11.80 4.57 6.07
C PHE A 49 -11.52 5.60 4.97
N GLY A 50 -12.39 6.60 4.81
CA GLY A 50 -12.16 7.73 3.91
C GLY A 50 -10.90 8.55 4.29
N GLY A 51 -10.71 8.82 5.58
CA GLY A 51 -9.50 9.48 6.08
C GLY A 51 -8.23 8.67 5.81
N ILE A 52 -8.27 7.35 6.04
CA ILE A 52 -7.16 6.44 5.72
C ILE A 52 -6.87 6.46 4.22
N ALA A 53 -7.90 6.46 3.37
CA ALA A 53 -7.74 6.55 1.92
C ALA A 53 -7.11 7.87 1.47
N LEU A 54 -7.49 9.00 2.08
CA LEU A 54 -6.86 10.30 1.80
C LEU A 54 -5.39 10.33 2.21
N ILE A 55 -5.04 9.79 3.38
CA ILE A 55 -3.64 9.68 3.82
C ILE A 55 -2.85 8.78 2.85
N SER A 56 -3.43 7.66 2.43
CA SER A 56 -2.84 6.78 1.43
C SER A 56 -2.61 7.50 0.09
N LEU A 57 -3.58 8.29 -0.37
CA LEU A 57 -3.46 9.09 -1.58
C LEU A 57 -2.33 10.11 -1.48
N LEU A 58 -2.22 10.83 -0.36
CA LEU A 58 -1.13 11.78 -0.13
C LEU A 58 0.23 11.08 -0.09
N PHE A 59 0.31 9.91 0.56
CA PHE A 59 1.53 9.10 0.57
C PHE A 59 1.94 8.70 -0.84
N VAL A 60 1.01 8.18 -1.64
CA VAL A 60 1.27 7.80 -3.04
C VAL A 60 1.72 9.01 -3.85
N ALA A 61 1.03 10.13 -3.73
CA ALA A 61 1.34 11.34 -4.49
C ALA A 61 2.73 11.93 -4.16
N LEU A 62 3.19 11.82 -2.91
CA LEU A 62 4.43 12.45 -2.44
C LEU A 62 5.64 11.51 -2.46
N TYR A 63 5.45 10.21 -2.21
CA TYR A 63 6.55 9.27 -1.96
C TYR A 63 6.66 8.13 -2.96
N VAL A 64 5.60 7.82 -3.71
CA VAL A 64 5.65 6.73 -4.69
C VAL A 64 6.10 7.29 -6.04
N PRO A 65 7.28 6.88 -6.56
CA PRO A 65 7.76 7.37 -7.84
C PRO A 65 6.90 6.82 -8.98
N GLU A 66 6.61 7.67 -9.97
CA GLU A 66 5.95 7.24 -11.20
C GLU A 66 6.90 6.36 -12.03
N THR A 67 6.46 5.13 -12.32
CA THR A 67 7.22 4.13 -13.09
C THR A 67 6.72 3.97 -14.53
N LYS A 68 5.58 4.58 -14.88
CA LYS A 68 4.96 4.44 -16.20
C LYS A 68 5.86 4.98 -17.31
N GLY A 69 6.09 4.14 -18.33
CA GLY A 69 6.85 4.50 -19.52
C GLY A 69 8.37 4.49 -19.34
N LEU A 70 8.87 4.04 -18.19
CA LEU A 70 10.31 3.87 -17.92
C LEU A 70 10.73 2.41 -18.11
N SER A 71 11.99 2.21 -18.51
CA SER A 71 12.64 0.89 -18.49
C SER A 71 12.94 0.46 -17.04
N LEU A 72 13.16 -0.84 -16.82
CA LEU A 72 13.50 -1.36 -15.49
C LEU A 72 14.82 -0.77 -14.97
N GLU A 73 15.79 -0.56 -15.86
CA GLU A 73 17.09 0.06 -15.54
C GLU A 73 16.93 1.52 -15.11
N GLU A 74 16.06 2.28 -15.78
CA GLU A 74 15.76 3.67 -15.42
C GLU A 74 15.07 3.78 -14.06
N ILE A 75 14.15 2.85 -13.75
CA ILE A 75 13.48 2.76 -12.46
C ILE A 75 14.48 2.41 -11.36
N GLU A 76 15.33 1.41 -11.59
CA GLU A 76 16.35 0.99 -10.62
C GLU A 76 17.35 2.11 -10.33
N SER A 77 17.79 2.86 -11.35
CA SER A 77 18.64 4.04 -11.18
C SER A 77 17.95 5.18 -10.42
N LYS A 78 16.64 5.41 -10.61
CA LYS A 78 15.88 6.39 -9.84
C LYS A 78 15.73 6.02 -8.36
N ILE A 79 15.62 4.73 -8.06
CA ILE A 79 15.34 4.21 -6.71
C ILE A 79 16.65 4.00 -5.92
N LEU A 80 17.73 3.56 -6.57
CA LEU A 80 19.03 3.26 -5.95
C LEU A 80 20.02 4.44 -5.92
N LYS A 81 19.54 5.67 -6.17
CA LYS A 81 20.37 6.87 -6.08
C LYS A 81 21.00 7.07 -4.71
#